data_AF-A0A975GZB0-F1
#
_entry.id   AF-A0A975GZB0-F1
#
_cell.length_a   1.000
_cell.length_b   1.000
_cell.length_c   1.000
_cell.angle_alpha   90.00
_cell.angle_beta   90.00
_cell.angle_gamma   90.00
#
_symmetry.space_group_name_H-M   'P 1'
#
loop_
_entity.id
_entity.type
_entity.pdbx_description
1 polymer ?
#
loop_
_entity_poly.entity_id
_entity_poly.type
_entity_poly.pdbx_seq_one_letter_code
_entity_poly.pdbx_strand_id
1 'polypeptide(L)'
;MERWRVQNNERGLTLVEILASLVILGIVFVGFMTVFPQMTNFNEKTGSKLETMNLARLELEEYKKPKFISDFTESGDYVDENNHWVKVKEASNGSGKIKYIVDKEPVLTSDGISGQVNLHKFSLEIIENSKIISETFGYVEVNY
;
A
#
# COMPACT_ATOMS: atom_id res chain seq x y z
N MET A 1 9.70 47.34 60.64
CA MET A 1 9.65 47.10 59.18
C MET A 1 10.97 46.46 58.78
N GLU A 2 11.01 45.13 58.72
CA GLU A 2 12.21 44.41 58.29
C GLU A 2 12.32 44.48 56.76
N ARG A 3 13.45 45.01 56.28
CA ARG A 3 13.76 45.08 54.85
C ARG A 3 14.53 43.81 54.48
N TRP A 4 13.89 42.91 53.75
CA TRP A 4 14.55 41.75 53.16
C TRP A 4 15.60 42.23 52.14
N ARG A 5 16.87 41.86 52.36
CA ARG A 5 17.93 42.03 51.35
C ARG A 5 17.88 40.82 50.42
N VAL A 6 17.48 41.06 49.17
CA VAL A 6 17.65 40.09 48.08
C VAL A 6 19.15 40.02 47.78
N GLN A 7 19.80 38.92 48.15
CA GLN A 7 21.16 38.62 47.69
C GLN A 7 21.08 38.09 46.26
N ASN A 8 21.53 38.88 45.29
CA ASN A 8 21.78 38.40 43.94
C ASN A 8 23.01 37.49 43.97
N ASN A 9 22.78 36.17 43.92
CA ASN A 9 23.81 35.15 43.89
C ASN A 9 24.28 34.96 42.44
N GLU A 10 25.15 35.83 41.95
CA GLU A 10 25.73 35.72 40.61
C GLU A 10 26.88 34.72 40.59
N ARG A 11 26.56 33.42 40.71
CA ARG A 11 27.50 32.34 40.46
C ARG A 11 27.47 32.06 38.95
N GLY A 12 28.54 32.40 38.25
CA GLY A 12 28.69 32.07 36.83
C GLY A 12 28.72 30.55 36.61
N LEU A 13 28.45 30.13 35.36
CA LEU A 13 28.49 28.73 34.96
C LEU A 13 29.92 28.19 35.04
N THR A 14 30.07 27.00 35.62
CA THR A 14 31.35 26.30 35.63
C THR A 14 31.60 25.61 34.28
N LEU A 15 32.88 25.44 33.92
CA LEU A 15 33.27 24.71 32.70
C LEU A 15 32.68 23.29 32.66
N VAL A 16 32.57 22.63 33.83
CA VAL A 16 32.03 21.28 33.95
C VAL A 16 30.53 21.25 33.65
N GLU A 17 29.77 22.25 34.08
CA GLU A 17 28.33 22.36 33.78
C GLU A 17 28.08 22.60 32.28
N ILE A 18 28.90 23.43 31.63
CA ILE A 18 28.79 23.65 30.19
C ILE A 18 29.15 22.36 29.41
N LEU A 19 30.19 21.65 29.85
CA LEU A 19 30.58 20.38 29.24
C LEU A 19 29.47 19.33 29.38
N ALA A 20 28.89 19.18 30.57
CA ALA A 20 27.79 18.24 30.81
C ALA A 20 26.56 18.59 29.95
N SER A 21 26.23 19.88 29.84
CA SER A 21 25.12 20.36 29.01
C SER A 21 25.34 20.04 27.53
N LEU A 22 26.55 20.23 27.00
CA LEU A 22 26.90 19.89 25.62
C LEU A 22 26.85 18.38 25.36
N VAL A 23 27.30 17.56 26.32
CA VAL A 23 27.23 16.10 26.22
C VAL A 23 25.77 15.62 26.19
N ILE A 24 24.94 16.11 27.12
CA ILE A 24 23.51 15.75 27.17
C ILE A 24 22.81 16.22 25.88
N LEU A 25 23.10 17.43 25.42
CA LEU A 25 22.54 17.97 24.17
C LEU A 25 22.97 17.13 22.96
N GLY A 26 24.23 16.68 22.91
CA GLY A 26 24.72 15.80 21.86
C GLY A 26 24.01 14.46 21.82
N ILE A 27 23.76 13.84 22.98
CA ILE A 27 23.02 12.57 23.08
C ILE A 27 21.58 12.75 22.58
N VAL A 28 20.91 13.83 23.00
CA VAL A 28 19.54 14.13 22.56
C VAL A 28 19.49 14.37 21.05
N PHE A 29 20.47 15.09 20.50
CA PHE A 29 20.54 15.41 19.08
C PHE A 29 20.74 14.16 18.21
N VAL A 30 21.66 13.27 18.61
CA VAL A 30 21.86 11.97 17.94
C VAL A 30 20.59 11.10 18.06
N GLY A 31 19.89 11.15 19.19
CA GLY A 31 18.61 10.47 19.37
C GLY A 31 17.58 10.87 18.31
N PHE A 32 17.36 12.17 18.12
CA PHE A 32 16.41 12.66 17.12
C PHE A 32 16.84 12.38 15.67
N MET A 33 18.14 12.44 15.38
CA MET A 33 18.69 12.11 14.04
C MET A 33 18.33 10.69 13.56
N THR A 34 18.06 9.75 14.48
CA THR A 34 17.67 8.38 14.09
C THR A 34 16.20 8.25 13.67
N VAL A 35 15.32 9.17 14.09
CA VAL A 35 13.87 9.09 13.88
C VAL A 35 13.44 9.72 12.55
N PHE A 36 14.11 10.80 12.13
CA PHE A 36 13.76 11.50 10.87
C PHE A 36 13.87 10.64 9.60
N PRO A 37 14.97 9.86 9.38
CA PRO A 37 15.08 9.02 8.19
C PRO A 37 14.01 7.93 8.13
N GLN A 38 13.53 7.47 9.29
CA GLN A 38 12.48 6.46 9.37
C GLN A 38 11.12 7.02 8.94
N MET A 39 10.79 8.25 9.33
CA MET A 39 9.53 8.90 8.94
C MET A 39 9.46 9.17 7.43
N THR A 40 10.55 9.65 6.82
CA THR A 40 10.59 9.91 5.37
C THR A 40 10.42 8.62 4.56
N ASN A 41 11.18 7.57 4.89
CA ASN A 41 11.08 6.28 4.20
C ASN A 41 9.70 5.62 4.38
N PHE A 42 9.05 5.81 5.53
CA PHE A 42 7.71 5.28 5.76
C PHE A 42 6.64 6.05 4.96
N ASN A 43 6.78 7.37 4.85
CA ASN A 43 5.87 8.20 4.07
C ASN A 43 5.98 7.89 2.57
N GLU A 44 7.18 7.74 2.02
CA GLU A 44 7.38 7.37 0.61
C GLU A 44 6.77 6.00 0.29
N LYS A 45 7.01 5.00 1.14
CA LYS A 45 6.40 3.67 0.98
C LYS A 45 4.88 3.69 1.08
N THR A 46 4.33 4.51 1.98
CA THR A 46 2.89 4.65 2.14
C THR A 46 2.25 5.36 0.95
N GLY A 47 2.89 6.41 0.43
CA GLY A 47 2.44 7.13 -0.76
C GLY A 47 2.39 6.24 -2.00
N SER A 48 3.49 5.53 -2.27
CA SER A 48 3.57 4.55 -3.37
C SER A 48 2.49 3.47 -3.24
N LYS A 49 2.28 2.92 -2.04
CA LYS A 49 1.24 1.91 -1.80
C LYS A 49 -0.18 2.43 -2.09
N LEU A 50 -0.48 3.66 -1.70
CA LEU A 50 -1.80 4.27 -1.95
C LEU A 50 -2.03 4.52 -3.45
N GLU A 51 -1.02 4.99 -4.15
CA GLU A 51 -1.08 5.20 -5.60
C GLU A 51 -1.30 3.86 -6.33
N THR A 52 -0.53 2.83 -5.97
CA THR A 52 -0.68 1.48 -6.53
C THR A 52 -2.06 0.88 -6.25
N MET A 53 -2.59 1.07 -5.04
CA MET A 53 -3.95 0.61 -4.70
C MET A 53 -5.01 1.35 -5.52
N ASN A 54 -4.83 2.65 -5.76
CA ASN A 54 -5.74 3.42 -6.60
C ASN A 54 -5.69 2.94 -8.06
N LEU A 55 -4.49 2.70 -8.58
CA LEU A 55 -4.30 2.12 -9.92
C LEU A 55 -4.99 0.76 -10.04
N ALA A 56 -4.79 -0.14 -9.07
CA ALA A 56 -5.45 -1.44 -9.02
C ALA A 56 -6.98 -1.33 -9.06
N ARG A 57 -7.55 -0.34 -8.36
CA ARG A 57 -9.01 -0.09 -8.38
C ARG A 57 -9.50 0.43 -9.72
N LEU A 58 -8.80 1.39 -10.33
CA LEU A 58 -9.16 1.94 -11.63
C LEU A 58 -9.14 0.85 -12.72
N GLU A 59 -8.10 0.01 -12.70
CA GLU A 59 -8.01 -1.16 -13.57
C GLU A 59 -9.18 -2.12 -13.32
N LEU A 60 -9.48 -2.44 -12.05
CA LEU A 60 -10.60 -3.32 -11.70
C LEU A 60 -11.97 -2.76 -12.14
N GLU A 61 -12.18 -1.44 -12.09
CA GLU A 61 -13.38 -0.80 -12.60
C GLU A 61 -13.48 -0.85 -14.13
N GLU A 62 -12.36 -0.72 -14.83
CA GLU A 62 -12.32 -0.93 -16.28
C GLU A 62 -12.69 -2.36 -16.64
N TYR A 63 -12.24 -3.34 -15.86
CA TYR A 63 -12.50 -4.76 -16.06
C TYR A 63 -13.89 -5.24 -15.64
N LYS A 64 -14.65 -4.43 -14.89
CA LYS A 64 -16.08 -4.66 -14.64
C LYS A 64 -16.95 -4.33 -15.86
N LYS A 65 -16.41 -3.70 -16.90
CA LYS A 65 -17.19 -3.35 -18.10
C LYS A 65 -17.46 -4.62 -18.94
N PRO A 66 -18.67 -4.77 -19.50
CA PRO A 66 -19.13 -6.00 -20.15
C PRO A 66 -18.28 -6.44 -21.36
N LYS A 67 -17.55 -5.51 -21.98
CA LYS A 67 -16.72 -5.78 -23.15
C LYS A 67 -15.50 -6.67 -22.87
N PHE A 68 -15.09 -6.78 -21.60
CA PHE A 68 -13.87 -7.47 -21.23
C PHE A 68 -14.08 -8.95 -20.86
N ILE A 69 -15.27 -9.30 -20.38
CA ILE A 69 -15.59 -10.69 -20.03
C ILE A 69 -15.52 -11.58 -21.28
N SER A 70 -15.90 -11.05 -22.45
CA SER A 70 -15.70 -11.71 -23.74
C SER A 70 -14.22 -11.87 -24.11
N ASP A 71 -13.36 -10.91 -23.77
CA ASP A 71 -11.91 -11.00 -24.03
C ASP A 71 -11.23 -12.07 -23.15
N PHE A 72 -11.78 -12.37 -21.96
CA PHE A 72 -11.29 -13.45 -21.08
C PHE A 72 -11.62 -14.83 -21.64
N THR A 73 -12.80 -14.98 -22.22
CA THR A 73 -13.28 -16.25 -22.75
C THR A 73 -12.77 -16.56 -24.16
N GLU A 74 -12.43 -15.54 -24.97
CA GLU A 74 -12.12 -15.74 -26.39
C GLU A 74 -10.63 -15.57 -26.76
N SER A 75 -9.83 -14.77 -26.03
CA SER A 75 -8.53 -14.33 -26.56
C SER A 75 -7.35 -15.29 -26.38
N GLY A 76 -7.48 -16.39 -25.63
CA GLY A 76 -6.43 -17.41 -25.47
C GLY A 76 -5.13 -16.93 -24.80
N ASP A 77 -5.08 -15.71 -24.25
CA ASP A 77 -3.89 -15.09 -23.62
C ASP A 77 -3.74 -15.44 -22.12
N TYR A 78 -4.48 -16.44 -21.64
CA TYR A 78 -4.52 -16.80 -20.21
C TYR A 78 -3.81 -18.13 -20.00
N VAL A 79 -3.08 -18.21 -18.89
CA VAL A 79 -2.56 -19.48 -18.39
C VAL A 79 -3.62 -20.09 -17.48
N ASP A 80 -3.99 -21.33 -17.79
CA ASP A 80 -4.82 -22.16 -16.93
C ASP A 80 -3.95 -22.68 -15.77
N GLU A 81 -4.18 -22.16 -14.57
CA GLU A 81 -3.39 -22.54 -13.40
C GLU A 81 -4.32 -22.81 -12.22
N ASN A 82 -4.35 -24.06 -11.74
CA ASN A 82 -5.04 -24.46 -10.50
C ASN A 82 -6.48 -23.93 -10.35
N ASN A 83 -7.30 -24.05 -11.39
CA ASN A 83 -8.69 -23.56 -11.44
C ASN A 83 -8.87 -22.05 -11.58
N HIS A 84 -7.82 -21.33 -11.95
CA HIS A 84 -7.87 -19.90 -12.25
C HIS A 84 -7.42 -19.61 -13.69
N TRP A 85 -8.00 -18.57 -14.29
CA TRP A 85 -7.43 -17.93 -15.47
C TRP A 85 -6.48 -16.83 -15.03
N VAL A 86 -5.21 -16.94 -15.42
CA VAL A 86 -4.15 -16.01 -15.02
C VAL A 86 -3.61 -15.26 -16.23
N LYS A 87 -3.56 -13.94 -16.15
CA LYS A 87 -2.88 -13.08 -17.14
C LYS A 87 -1.91 -12.14 -16.46
N VAL A 88 -0.71 -12.01 -17.00
CA VAL A 88 0.30 -11.08 -16.50
C VAL A 88 0.57 -10.04 -17.58
N LYS A 89 0.46 -8.78 -17.21
CA LYS A 89 0.76 -7.64 -18.09
C LYS A 89 1.77 -6.73 -17.38
N GLU A 90 2.62 -6.06 -18.15
CA GLU A 90 3.42 -4.96 -17.61
C GLU A 90 2.50 -3.78 -17.25
N ALA A 91 2.71 -3.18 -16.08
CA ALA A 91 1.96 -2.01 -15.64
C ALA A 91 2.22 -0.84 -16.58
N SER A 92 1.16 -0.10 -16.96
CA SER A 92 1.24 1.00 -17.94
C SER A 92 2.19 2.14 -17.54
N ASN A 93 2.53 2.24 -16.26
CA ASN A 93 3.44 3.24 -15.70
C ASN A 93 4.89 2.74 -15.51
N GLY A 94 5.19 1.48 -15.88
CA GLY A 94 6.51 0.88 -15.69
C GLY A 94 6.85 0.50 -14.24
N SER A 95 5.90 0.57 -13.30
CA SER A 95 6.11 0.27 -11.87
C SER A 95 6.04 -1.24 -11.54
N GLY A 96 6.23 -2.12 -12.53
CA GLY A 96 6.21 -3.57 -12.35
C GLY A 96 5.13 -4.28 -13.18
N LYS A 97 4.67 -5.42 -12.68
CA LYS A 97 3.75 -6.34 -13.36
C LYS A 97 2.40 -6.36 -12.67
N ILE A 98 1.33 -6.37 -13.46
CA ILE A 98 -0.04 -6.58 -13.00
C ILE A 98 -0.42 -8.02 -13.34
N LYS A 99 -0.79 -8.79 -12.32
CA LYS A 99 -1.30 -10.15 -12.46
C LYS A 99 -2.80 -10.14 -12.21
N TYR A 100 -3.55 -10.58 -13.21
CA TYR A 100 -4.99 -10.76 -13.18
C TYR A 100 -5.29 -12.24 -12.94
N ILE A 101 -6.19 -12.53 -12.00
CA ILE A 101 -6.56 -13.88 -11.59
C ILE A 101 -8.08 -13.93 -11.56
N VAL A 102 -8.68 -14.88 -12.28
CA VAL A 102 -10.13 -15.07 -12.31
C VAL A 102 -10.47 -16.50 -11.94
N ASP A 103 -11.36 -16.65 -10.96
CA ASP A 103 -11.82 -17.95 -10.51
C ASP A 103 -12.80 -18.54 -11.53
N LYS A 104 -12.51 -19.74 -12.02
CA LYS A 104 -13.39 -20.42 -13.01
C LYS A 104 -14.70 -20.87 -12.40
N GLU A 105 -14.69 -21.19 -11.12
CA GLU A 105 -15.90 -21.52 -10.38
C GLU A 105 -16.56 -20.22 -9.86
N PRO A 106 -17.84 -19.99 -10.17
CA PRO A 106 -18.54 -18.85 -9.61
C PRO A 106 -18.71 -19.06 -8.10
N VAL A 107 -18.37 -18.02 -7.32
CA VAL A 107 -18.49 -18.04 -5.86
C VAL A 107 -19.96 -18.07 -5.42
N LEU A 108 -20.86 -17.60 -6.29
CA LEU A 108 -22.30 -17.70 -6.13
C LEU A 108 -22.88 -18.34 -7.41
N THR A 109 -23.31 -19.59 -7.29
CA THR A 109 -24.05 -20.33 -8.31
C THR A 109 -25.55 -20.14 -8.05
N SER A 110 -26.33 -19.75 -9.06
CA SER A 110 -27.79 -19.80 -8.95
C SER A 110 -28.30 -21.13 -9.51
N ASP A 111 -28.90 -21.95 -8.66
CA ASP A 111 -29.66 -23.14 -9.08
C ASP A 111 -30.98 -22.71 -9.77
N GLY A 112 -30.87 -22.20 -11.00
CA GLY A 112 -31.99 -22.10 -11.93
C GLY A 112 -33.08 -21.07 -11.64
N ILE A 113 -32.80 -20.01 -10.85
CA ILE A 113 -33.77 -18.94 -10.60
C ILE A 113 -33.53 -17.77 -11.56
N SER A 114 -34.53 -17.49 -12.41
CA SER A 114 -34.54 -16.36 -13.35
C SER A 114 -34.30 -15.04 -12.62
N GLY A 115 -33.25 -14.31 -13.00
CA GLY A 115 -32.90 -12.99 -12.45
C GLY A 115 -31.69 -12.96 -11.50
N GLN A 116 -30.95 -14.07 -11.34
CA GLN A 116 -29.70 -14.10 -10.59
C GLN A 116 -28.47 -14.22 -11.49
N VAL A 117 -27.37 -13.61 -11.04
CA VAL A 117 -26.13 -13.37 -11.79
C VAL A 117 -25.02 -14.32 -11.31
N ASN A 118 -24.30 -14.95 -12.23
CA ASN A 118 -23.15 -15.81 -11.89
C ASN A 118 -21.92 -14.93 -11.68
N LEU A 119 -21.53 -14.75 -10.41
CA LEU A 119 -20.41 -13.90 -10.04
C LEU A 119 -19.11 -14.68 -9.87
N HIS A 120 -18.14 -14.35 -10.72
CA HIS A 120 -16.77 -14.84 -10.63
C HIS A 120 -15.93 -13.85 -9.83
N LYS A 121 -15.09 -14.35 -8.94
CA LYS A 121 -14.12 -13.51 -8.23
C LYS A 121 -12.99 -13.16 -9.19
N PHE A 122 -12.72 -11.86 -9.31
CA PHE A 122 -11.63 -11.30 -10.08
C PHE A 122 -10.63 -10.68 -9.09
N SER A 123 -9.39 -11.14 -9.09
CA SER A 123 -8.32 -10.63 -8.23
C SER A 123 -7.21 -10.01 -9.08
N LEU A 124 -6.66 -8.89 -8.61
CA LEU A 124 -5.62 -8.13 -9.28
C LEU A 124 -4.48 -7.88 -8.29
N GLU A 125 -3.31 -8.43 -8.61
CA GLU A 125 -2.08 -8.30 -7.84
C GLU A 125 -1.11 -7.40 -8.60
N ILE A 126 -0.53 -6.41 -7.90
CA ILE A 126 0.56 -5.59 -8.45
C ILE A 126 1.87 -6.05 -7.82
N ILE A 127 2.79 -6.45 -8.69
CA ILE A 127 4.08 -7.05 -8.36
C ILE A 127 5.19 -6.10 -8.79
N GLU A 128 5.98 -5.64 -7.83
CA GLU A 128 7.17 -4.82 -8.08
C GLU A 128 8.38 -5.51 -7.44
N ASN A 129 9.51 -5.61 -8.16
CA ASN A 129 10.73 -6.27 -7.69
C ASN A 129 10.50 -7.70 -7.14
N SER A 130 9.63 -8.48 -7.79
CA SER A 130 9.22 -9.83 -7.36
C SER A 130 8.47 -9.92 -6.03
N LYS A 131 7.95 -8.79 -5.51
CA LYS A 131 7.13 -8.74 -4.30
C LYS A 131 5.74 -8.17 -4.62
N ILE A 132 4.70 -8.79 -4.08
CA ILE A 132 3.34 -8.22 -4.13
C ILE A 132 3.31 -6.97 -3.25
N ILE A 133 3.07 -5.81 -3.87
CA ILE A 133 3.01 -4.51 -3.19
C ILE A 133 1.57 -4.07 -2.93
N SER A 134 0.62 -4.56 -3.73
CA SER A 134 -0.81 -4.31 -3.57
C SER A 134 -1.62 -5.46 -4.16
N GLU A 135 -2.77 -5.75 -3.55
CA GLU A 135 -3.75 -6.70 -4.02
C GLU A 135 -5.14 -6.08 -3.88
N THR A 136 -6.01 -6.32 -4.86
CA THR A 136 -7.42 -5.98 -4.79
C THR A 136 -8.25 -7.10 -5.41
N PHE A 137 -9.52 -7.20 -5.03
CA PHE A 137 -10.44 -8.17 -5.61
C PHE A 137 -11.81 -7.52 -5.83
N GLY A 138 -12.57 -8.14 -6.72
CA GLY A 138 -13.92 -7.77 -7.06
C GLY A 138 -14.69 -8.96 -7.58
N TYR A 139 -15.95 -8.72 -7.93
CA TYR A 139 -16.83 -9.71 -8.51
C TYR A 139 -17.29 -9.20 -9.87
N VAL A 140 -17.27 -10.10 -10.86
CA VAL A 140 -17.71 -9.84 -12.23
C VAL A 140 -18.76 -10.87 -12.62
N GLU A 141 -19.82 -10.41 -13.28
CA GLU A 141 -20.89 -11.27 -13.78
C GLU A 141 -20.51 -11.84 -15.13
N VAL A 142 -20.31 -13.15 -15.23
CA VAL A 142 -20.03 -13.82 -16.50
C VAL A 142 -21.31 -14.45 -17.01
N ASN A 143 -21.85 -13.89 -18.10
CA ASN A 143 -22.96 -14.49 -18.83
C ASN A 143 -22.39 -15.45 -19.87
N TYR A 144 -22.69 -16.75 -19.69
CA TYR A 144 -22.36 -17.81 -20.65
C TYR A 144 -23.32 -17.84 -21.83
#